data_AF-I7L7L6-F1
#
_entry.id   AF-I7L7L6-F1
#
_cell.length_a   1.000
_cell.length_b   1.000
_cell.length_c   1.000
_cell.angle_alpha   90.00
_cell.angle_beta   90.00
_cell.angle_gamma   90.00
#
_symmetry.space_group_name_H-M   'P 1'
#
loop_
_entity.id
_entity.type
_entity.pdbx_description
1 polymer ?
#
loop_
_entity_poly.entity_id
_entity_poly.type
_entity_poly.pdbx_seq_one_letter_code
_entity_poly.pdbx_strand_id
1 'polypeptide(L)'
;MNFKTRLTFSSALLLSGLVLTNFSLKNNRTVYAATVTDQKQTVKINYSGGGGVAVWNNYQAPQHVTGKYLANNTNWKSFKVATLDNQRKWYNLGGQQWIDGQYVSTNSQANNAPASDNSQYQVKETKGTAHITYSGGGGVAVWNNYDNSRKITGKYLANNTNWHYFKIATGDNKTWYNLGGNQWVDGQYITENQEYILPYTYYSQLTPTFAPSACEAASLKIAMSVKGIGNNLSVKDVIDKMPRASTPDKGFNGDPYKFAGGKFITIYPEPLAAYARSLGANAFNISGASEQALINEIKAGNPIIVACNLHMQDSSSYHVSTIVGYRPGAFLIADPYRYANESGKVFWVDMNKFMRIYNYRDKKAVVIR
;
A
#
# COMPACT_ATOMS: atom_id res chain seq x y z
N MET A 1 74.02 -34.38 17.22
CA MET A 1 72.84 -35.24 17.03
C MET A 1 71.71 -34.34 16.53
N ASN A 2 71.37 -34.34 15.23
CA ASN A 2 70.25 -35.10 14.62
C ASN A 2 68.90 -34.77 15.32
N PHE A 3 67.83 -34.20 14.74
CA PHE A 3 67.23 -34.29 13.39
C PHE A 3 66.29 -33.08 13.09
N LYS A 4 65.94 -32.94 11.81
CA LYS A 4 65.01 -32.02 11.07
C LYS A 4 63.62 -31.80 11.75
N THR A 5 62.79 -30.76 11.51
CA THR A 5 62.10 -30.40 10.24
C THR A 5 61.09 -29.21 10.43
N ARG A 6 61.05 -28.25 9.47
CA ARG A 6 59.93 -27.41 8.88
C ARG A 6 59.09 -26.40 9.71
N LEU A 7 59.07 -25.11 9.32
CA LEU A 7 58.06 -24.32 8.51
C LEU A 7 56.68 -24.16 9.20
N THR A 8 55.95 -23.03 9.28
CA THR A 8 55.97 -21.69 8.65
C THR A 8 54.99 -20.75 9.39
N PHE A 9 55.35 -19.46 9.47
CA PHE A 9 54.60 -18.19 9.42
C PHE A 9 53.10 -18.01 9.82
N SER A 10 52.92 -16.99 10.68
CA SER A 10 52.09 -15.76 10.51
C SER A 10 50.97 -15.56 11.52
N SER A 11 51.02 -14.41 12.23
CA SER A 11 49.96 -13.39 12.36
C SER A 11 50.32 -12.38 13.44
N ALA A 12 50.39 -11.09 13.11
CA ALA A 12 50.39 -10.01 14.10
C ALA A 12 49.42 -8.90 13.65
N LEU A 13 48.31 -8.82 14.37
CA LEU A 13 47.39 -7.68 14.42
C LEU A 13 48.09 -6.48 15.04
N LEU A 14 47.87 -5.27 14.53
CA LEU A 14 47.94 -4.05 15.34
C LEU A 14 46.83 -3.06 14.97
N LEU A 15 46.08 -2.69 16.01
CA LEU A 15 45.11 -1.60 16.10
C LEU A 15 45.83 -0.25 16.18
N SER A 16 45.31 0.75 15.46
CA SER A 16 45.42 2.19 15.78
C SER A 16 44.54 2.93 14.77
N GLY A 17 43.72 3.93 15.06
CA GLY A 17 43.40 4.67 16.27
C GLY A 17 42.26 5.64 15.89
N LEU A 18 41.42 5.98 16.85
CA LEU A 18 40.31 6.92 16.70
C LEU A 18 40.86 8.36 16.79
N VAL A 19 40.62 9.19 15.77
CA VAL A 19 40.78 10.65 15.85
C VAL A 19 39.44 11.29 15.52
N LEU A 20 38.86 11.98 16.51
CA LEU A 20 37.70 12.84 16.36
C LEU A 20 38.17 14.22 15.91
N THR A 21 37.73 14.67 14.73
CA THR A 21 37.72 16.07 14.34
C THR A 21 36.32 16.48 13.88
N ASN A 22 35.81 17.56 14.48
CA ASN A 22 34.51 18.16 14.19
C ASN A 22 34.45 18.64 12.73
N PHE A 23 33.55 18.07 11.92
CA PHE A 23 33.12 18.66 10.67
C PHE A 23 31.59 18.78 10.61
N SER A 24 31.18 19.99 10.25
CA SER A 24 29.84 20.52 9.99
C SER A 24 28.81 19.50 9.49
N LEU A 25 27.65 19.45 10.16
CA LEU A 25 26.46 18.75 9.67
C LEU A 25 25.91 19.45 8.42
N LYS A 26 26.27 18.93 7.25
CA LYS A 26 25.50 19.13 6.01
C LYS A 26 25.19 17.76 5.41
N ASN A 27 23.94 17.34 5.54
CA ASN A 27 23.23 16.33 4.74
C ASN A 27 24.08 15.20 4.15
N ASN A 28 24.47 14.23 4.98
CA ASN A 28 24.93 12.94 4.48
C ASN A 28 23.73 12.07 4.09
N ARG A 29 23.36 12.11 2.79
CA ARG A 29 22.75 10.94 2.16
C ARG A 29 23.81 9.84 2.18
N THR A 30 23.59 8.80 2.96
CA THR A 30 24.40 7.57 2.97
C THR A 30 24.59 7.07 1.54
N VAL A 31 25.82 7.12 1.04
CA VAL A 31 26.21 6.49 -0.23
C VAL A 31 26.45 5.02 0.08
N TYR A 32 25.55 4.18 -0.42
CA TYR A 32 25.70 2.73 -0.39
C TYR A 32 26.71 2.28 -1.47
N ALA A 33 27.55 1.29 -1.14
CA ALA A 33 28.75 0.95 -1.89
C ALA A 33 28.45 0.02 -3.09
N ALA A 34 28.43 0.60 -4.29
CA ALA A 34 28.33 -0.16 -5.53
C ALA A 34 29.61 -1.00 -5.78
N THR A 35 29.44 -2.22 -6.27
CA THR A 35 30.57 -3.04 -6.72
C THR A 35 30.86 -2.77 -8.20
N VAL A 36 32.09 -2.38 -8.53
CA VAL A 36 32.54 -2.16 -9.91
C VAL A 36 33.49 -3.26 -10.34
N THR A 37 33.11 -3.99 -11.39
CA THR A 37 33.91 -5.08 -11.96
C THR A 37 34.40 -4.73 -13.36
N ASP A 38 35.67 -5.00 -13.65
CA ASP A 38 36.19 -4.93 -15.02
C ASP A 38 35.59 -6.08 -15.84
N GLN A 39 34.72 -5.74 -16.80
CA GLN A 39 34.01 -6.71 -17.63
C GLN A 39 33.86 -6.14 -19.04
N LYS A 40 34.71 -6.63 -19.95
CA LYS A 40 34.69 -6.23 -21.36
C LYS A 40 33.63 -7.02 -22.11
N GLN A 41 32.66 -6.34 -22.69
CA GLN A 41 31.58 -6.96 -23.46
C GLN A 41 31.00 -5.99 -24.48
N THR A 42 30.23 -6.52 -25.44
CA THR A 42 29.39 -5.68 -26.32
C THR A 42 27.98 -5.61 -25.73
N VAL A 43 27.47 -4.39 -25.57
CA VAL A 43 26.12 -4.09 -25.11
C VAL A 43 25.30 -3.56 -26.28
N LYS A 44 24.09 -4.08 -26.49
CA LYS A 44 23.16 -3.55 -27.48
C LYS A 44 22.14 -2.65 -26.80
N ILE A 45 21.97 -1.45 -27.34
CA ILE A 45 20.94 -0.52 -26.85
C ILE A 45 19.57 -1.03 -27.27
N ASN A 46 18.74 -1.30 -26.28
CA ASN A 46 17.34 -1.67 -26.43
C ASN A 46 16.48 -0.58 -25.77
N TYR A 47 16.15 0.45 -26.53
CA TYR A 47 15.43 1.63 -26.06
C TYR A 47 14.46 2.13 -27.12
N SER A 48 13.16 2.02 -26.87
CA SER A 48 12.12 2.38 -27.85
C SER A 48 11.57 3.80 -27.69
N GLY A 49 12.21 4.66 -26.89
CA GLY A 49 11.82 6.06 -26.71
C GLY A 49 12.50 7.02 -27.69
N GLY A 50 11.95 8.23 -27.86
CA GLY A 50 12.57 9.31 -28.64
C GLY A 50 13.87 9.81 -27.99
N GLY A 51 14.84 10.25 -28.80
CA GLY A 51 16.05 10.94 -28.34
C GLY A 51 17.25 10.05 -27.92
N GLY A 52 17.09 8.72 -27.85
CA GLY A 52 18.17 7.79 -27.49
C GLY A 52 18.45 7.68 -25.97
N VAL A 53 19.34 6.76 -25.59
CA VAL A 53 19.73 6.55 -24.18
C VAL A 53 20.79 7.55 -23.76
N ALA A 54 20.52 8.35 -22.73
CA ALA A 54 21.46 9.32 -22.21
C ALA A 54 22.72 8.67 -21.63
N VAL A 55 23.87 9.26 -21.95
CA VAL A 55 25.17 8.93 -21.35
C VAL A 55 25.41 9.85 -20.14
N TRP A 56 25.83 9.26 -19.04
CA TRP A 56 26.04 9.93 -17.76
C TRP A 56 27.53 9.97 -17.41
N ASN A 57 27.96 11.04 -16.73
CA ASN A 57 29.35 11.15 -16.28
C ASN A 57 29.69 10.21 -15.10
N ASN A 58 28.67 9.74 -14.38
CA ASN A 58 28.80 8.85 -13.23
C ASN A 58 27.58 7.91 -13.13
N TYR A 59 27.75 6.77 -12.45
CA TYR A 59 26.69 5.82 -12.14
C TYR A 59 26.11 6.00 -10.73
N GLN A 60 26.78 6.80 -9.89
CA GLN A 60 26.33 7.19 -8.55
C GLN A 60 25.91 8.67 -8.52
N ALA A 61 24.93 8.99 -7.69
CA ALA A 61 24.47 10.35 -7.48
C ALA A 61 25.51 11.19 -6.70
N PRO A 62 25.68 12.50 -7.02
CA PRO A 62 25.03 13.19 -8.13
C PRO A 62 25.70 12.87 -9.46
N GLN A 63 24.89 12.50 -10.44
CA GLN A 63 25.30 12.18 -11.80
C GLN A 63 24.66 13.19 -12.76
N HIS A 64 25.39 13.57 -13.80
CA HIS A 64 24.96 14.54 -14.79
C HIS A 64 25.03 13.92 -16.19
N VAL A 65 24.07 14.29 -17.04
CA VAL A 65 24.10 13.91 -18.46
C VAL A 65 25.25 14.60 -19.16
N THR A 66 26.00 13.87 -19.99
CA THR A 66 27.13 14.44 -20.74
C THR A 66 26.69 15.19 -22.01
N GLY A 67 25.38 15.21 -22.30
CA GLY A 67 24.80 15.69 -23.56
C GLY A 67 24.86 14.69 -24.72
N LYS A 68 25.39 13.47 -24.50
CA LYS A 68 25.43 12.39 -25.52
C LYS A 68 24.27 11.42 -25.34
N TYR A 69 23.77 10.92 -26.46
CA TYR A 69 22.67 9.94 -26.50
C TYR A 69 22.97 8.81 -27.46
N LEU A 70 22.63 7.59 -27.08
CA LEU A 70 22.86 6.39 -27.88
C LEU A 70 21.56 5.96 -28.57
N ALA A 71 21.60 5.87 -29.89
CA ALA A 71 20.42 5.46 -30.67
C ALA A 71 20.03 4.00 -30.38
N ASN A 72 18.74 3.71 -30.51
CA ASN A 72 18.23 2.36 -30.40
C ASN A 72 18.93 1.42 -31.40
N ASN A 73 19.08 0.14 -31.03
CA ASN A 73 19.72 -0.89 -31.84
C ASN A 73 21.20 -0.66 -32.18
N THR A 74 21.87 0.30 -31.53
CA THR A 74 23.32 0.46 -31.66
C THR A 74 24.06 -0.44 -30.70
N ASN A 75 25.23 -0.94 -31.10
CA ASN A 75 26.09 -1.78 -30.29
C ASN A 75 27.29 -0.97 -29.77
N TRP A 76 27.59 -1.09 -28.48
CA TRP A 76 28.67 -0.36 -27.82
C TRP A 76 29.58 -1.30 -27.05
N LYS A 77 30.87 -0.97 -26.99
CA LYS A 77 31.81 -1.68 -26.13
C LYS A 77 31.63 -1.16 -24.70
N SER A 78 31.38 -2.08 -23.78
CA SER A 78 31.43 -1.84 -22.35
C SER A 78 32.73 -2.39 -21.78
N PHE A 79 33.36 -1.64 -20.87
CA PHE A 79 34.65 -2.01 -20.25
C PHE A 79 34.52 -2.41 -18.78
N LYS A 80 33.51 -1.89 -18.09
CA LYS A 80 33.21 -2.15 -16.66
C LYS A 80 31.71 -2.20 -16.43
N VAL A 81 31.30 -2.92 -15.40
CA VAL A 81 29.93 -2.96 -14.91
C VAL A 81 29.92 -2.51 -13.46
N ALA A 82 29.09 -1.52 -13.14
CA ALA A 82 28.81 -1.13 -11.76
C ALA A 82 27.47 -1.73 -11.35
N THR A 83 27.44 -2.44 -10.24
CA THR A 83 26.22 -3.02 -9.65
C THR A 83 25.94 -2.28 -8.34
N LEU A 84 24.81 -1.56 -8.30
CA LEU A 84 24.31 -0.87 -7.11
C LEU A 84 23.68 -1.87 -6.13
N ASP A 85 23.50 -1.49 -4.87
CA ASP A 85 22.91 -2.33 -3.80
C ASP A 85 21.52 -2.88 -4.13
N ASN A 86 20.73 -2.14 -4.92
CA ASN A 86 19.43 -2.59 -5.43
C ASN A 86 19.55 -3.51 -6.67
N GLN A 87 20.73 -4.06 -6.92
CA GLN A 87 21.11 -4.88 -8.07
C GLN A 87 21.01 -4.18 -9.44
N ARG A 88 20.73 -2.87 -9.49
CA ARG A 88 20.72 -2.11 -10.74
C ARG A 88 22.13 -2.03 -11.30
N LYS A 89 22.25 -2.34 -12.59
CA LYS A 89 23.53 -2.33 -13.31
C LYS A 89 23.70 -1.08 -14.15
N TRP A 90 24.94 -0.62 -14.25
CA TRP A 90 25.39 0.43 -15.16
C TRP A 90 26.59 -0.08 -15.96
N TYR A 91 26.66 0.29 -17.24
CA TYR A 91 27.70 -0.15 -18.15
C TYR A 91 28.61 1.02 -18.53
N ASN A 92 29.92 0.87 -18.29
CA ASN A 92 30.91 1.90 -18.63
C ASN A 92 31.32 1.81 -20.09
N LEU A 93 31.33 2.94 -20.80
CA LEU A 93 31.70 3.07 -22.22
C LEU A 93 33.10 3.65 -22.44
N GLY A 94 33.89 3.79 -21.37
CA GLY A 94 35.23 4.39 -21.37
C GLY A 94 35.26 5.78 -20.72
N GLY A 95 36.24 6.00 -19.84
CA GLY A 95 36.34 7.23 -19.05
C GLY A 95 35.11 7.45 -18.15
N GLN A 96 34.70 8.71 -18.00
CA GLN A 96 33.51 9.13 -17.26
C GLN A 96 32.25 9.03 -18.13
N GLN A 97 31.94 7.84 -18.66
CA GLN A 97 30.75 7.63 -19.50
C GLN A 97 30.06 6.32 -19.11
N TRP A 98 28.83 6.44 -18.62
CA TRP A 98 28.04 5.35 -18.10
C TRP A 98 26.63 5.38 -18.70
N ILE A 99 26.08 4.20 -18.97
CA ILE A 99 24.71 4.04 -19.42
C ILE A 99 23.96 3.08 -18.50
N ASP A 100 22.67 3.35 -18.34
CA ASP A 100 21.80 2.58 -17.46
C ASP A 100 21.52 1.21 -18.05
N GLY A 101 21.73 0.16 -17.25
CA GLY A 101 21.59 -1.22 -17.68
C GLY A 101 20.17 -1.63 -18.04
N GLN A 102 19.15 -0.87 -17.62
CA GLN A 102 17.76 -1.12 -18.03
C GLN A 102 17.53 -0.99 -19.54
N TYR A 103 18.44 -0.34 -20.27
CA TYR A 103 18.34 -0.11 -21.72
C TYR A 103 19.34 -0.96 -22.52
N VAL A 104 19.96 -1.97 -21.90
CA VAL A 104 21.03 -2.76 -22.48
C VAL A 104 20.64 -4.23 -22.54
N SER A 105 20.78 -4.86 -23.71
CA SER A 105 20.83 -6.31 -23.84
C SER A 105 22.27 -6.81 -24.03
N THR A 106 22.60 -7.93 -23.40
CA THR A 106 23.88 -8.63 -23.57
C THR A 106 23.59 -9.94 -24.31
N ASN A 107 24.39 -10.27 -25.32
CA ASN A 107 24.19 -11.51 -26.09
C ASN A 107 24.54 -12.72 -25.22
N SER A 108 23.56 -13.25 -24.51
CA SER A 108 23.61 -14.58 -23.90
C SER A 108 22.21 -15.17 -23.97
N GLN A 109 22.06 -16.14 -24.88
CA GLN A 109 20.96 -17.09 -25.08
C GLN A 109 19.73 -16.62 -25.89
N ALA A 110 19.78 -16.94 -27.20
CA ALA A 110 18.62 -17.31 -28.00
C ALA A 110 18.50 -18.84 -27.99
N ASN A 111 17.29 -19.39 -27.83
CA ASN A 111 16.86 -20.66 -28.44
C ASN A 111 15.33 -20.85 -28.28
N ASN A 112 14.70 -21.25 -29.39
CA ASN A 112 13.25 -21.39 -29.57
C ASN A 112 12.70 -22.70 -28.99
N ALA A 113 11.57 -22.62 -28.28
CA ALA A 113 10.69 -23.72 -27.89
C ALA A 113 9.23 -23.21 -27.88
N PRO A 114 8.19 -24.06 -28.08
CA PRO A 114 6.81 -23.61 -28.25
C PRO A 114 6.34 -22.84 -27.02
N ALA A 115 5.55 -21.78 -27.22
CA ALA A 115 5.21 -20.76 -26.22
C ALA A 115 4.56 -21.35 -24.95
N SER A 116 5.40 -21.78 -24.02
CA SER A 116 5.06 -22.06 -22.64
C SER A 116 5.18 -20.76 -21.85
N ASP A 117 4.03 -20.33 -21.33
CA ASP A 117 3.80 -19.30 -20.33
C ASP A 117 4.96 -19.18 -19.33
N ASN A 118 5.79 -18.15 -19.52
CA ASN A 118 6.84 -17.76 -18.58
C ASN A 118 6.45 -16.39 -18.00
N SER A 119 5.29 -16.34 -17.36
CA SER A 119 4.69 -15.08 -16.93
C SER A 119 5.33 -14.57 -15.63
N GLN A 120 6.27 -13.64 -15.78
CA GLN A 120 6.69 -12.73 -14.70
C GLN A 120 5.54 -11.84 -14.19
N TYR A 121 4.37 -11.90 -14.84
CA TYR A 121 3.16 -11.15 -14.51
C TYR A 121 1.97 -12.07 -14.33
N GLN A 122 1.35 -12.06 -13.15
CA GLN A 122 0.10 -12.76 -12.88
C GLN A 122 -1.08 -11.95 -13.43
N VAL A 123 -1.90 -12.56 -14.29
CA VAL A 123 -3.06 -11.88 -14.90
C VAL A 123 -4.35 -12.37 -14.25
N LYS A 124 -5.17 -11.44 -13.79
CA LYS A 124 -6.49 -11.70 -13.19
C LYS A 124 -7.57 -10.91 -13.90
N GLU A 125 -8.65 -11.59 -14.30
CA GLU A 125 -9.89 -10.94 -14.75
C GLU A 125 -10.48 -10.14 -13.58
N THR A 126 -10.43 -8.82 -13.66
CA THR A 126 -10.94 -7.90 -12.65
C THR A 126 -11.53 -6.71 -13.39
N LYS A 127 -12.80 -6.39 -13.12
CA LYS A 127 -13.50 -5.30 -13.78
C LYS A 127 -13.60 -4.11 -12.84
N GLY A 128 -13.41 -2.91 -13.36
CA GLY A 128 -13.57 -1.68 -12.61
C GLY A 128 -13.36 -0.45 -13.46
N THR A 129 -13.13 0.68 -12.80
CA THR A 129 -12.85 1.96 -13.46
C THR A 129 -11.48 2.47 -13.01
N ALA A 130 -10.61 2.75 -13.96
CA ALA A 130 -9.30 3.37 -13.76
C ALA A 130 -9.46 4.89 -13.88
N HIS A 131 -9.02 5.63 -12.87
CA HIS A 131 -8.97 7.09 -12.91
C HIS A 131 -7.55 7.57 -13.18
N ILE A 132 -7.39 8.28 -14.30
CA ILE A 132 -6.07 8.71 -14.75
C ILE A 132 -5.63 9.94 -13.96
N THR A 133 -4.55 9.78 -13.18
CA THR A 133 -3.88 10.85 -12.45
C THR A 133 -2.47 11.03 -13.00
N TYR A 134 -2.29 12.08 -13.80
CA TYR A 134 -1.02 12.43 -14.42
C TYR A 134 -0.85 13.95 -14.50
N SER A 135 0.17 14.47 -13.82
CA SER A 135 0.44 15.92 -13.73
C SER A 135 1.32 16.45 -14.86
N GLY A 136 1.74 15.61 -15.81
CA GLY A 136 2.56 16.01 -16.97
C GLY A 136 1.73 16.34 -18.21
N GLY A 137 2.36 16.99 -19.19
CA GLY A 137 1.76 17.21 -20.52
C GLY A 137 1.66 15.91 -21.34
N GLY A 138 0.67 15.80 -22.23
CA GLY A 138 0.57 14.75 -23.25
C GLY A 138 -0.24 13.49 -22.89
N GLY A 139 -0.72 13.37 -21.64
CA GLY A 139 -1.54 12.22 -21.21
C GLY A 139 -0.76 10.92 -20.99
N VAL A 140 -1.47 9.87 -20.59
CA VAL A 140 -0.89 8.55 -20.25
C VAL A 140 -0.96 7.62 -21.45
N ALA A 141 0.19 7.07 -21.86
CA ALA A 141 0.26 6.18 -23.02
C ALA A 141 -0.49 4.86 -22.81
N VAL A 142 -1.17 4.41 -23.87
CA VAL A 142 -1.77 3.07 -23.96
C VAL A 142 -0.81 2.15 -24.70
N TRP A 143 -0.61 0.96 -24.15
CA TRP A 143 0.32 -0.05 -24.60
C TRP A 143 -0.41 -1.27 -25.17
N ASN A 144 0.20 -1.95 -26.13
CA ASN A 144 -0.42 -3.14 -26.72
C ASN A 144 -0.30 -4.40 -25.85
N ASN A 145 0.54 -4.37 -24.81
CA ASN A 145 0.79 -5.46 -23.88
C ASN A 145 1.24 -4.90 -22.51
N TYR A 146 1.31 -5.75 -21.48
CA TYR A 146 1.75 -5.39 -20.12
C TYR A 146 3.18 -5.84 -19.81
N ASP A 147 3.64 -6.91 -20.47
CA ASP A 147 4.99 -7.44 -20.30
C ASP A 147 6.07 -6.56 -20.98
N ASN A 148 7.30 -7.04 -20.98
CA ASN A 148 8.45 -6.31 -21.52
C ASN A 148 8.48 -6.22 -23.07
N SER A 149 7.58 -6.92 -23.78
CA SER A 149 7.43 -6.81 -25.23
C SER A 149 6.48 -5.67 -25.66
N ARG A 150 5.87 -4.96 -24.70
CA ARG A 150 4.87 -3.92 -24.94
C ARG A 150 5.38 -2.77 -25.82
N LYS A 151 4.50 -2.25 -26.66
CA LYS A 151 4.71 -1.10 -27.55
C LYS A 151 3.55 -0.12 -27.39
N ILE A 152 3.84 1.18 -27.51
CA ILE A 152 2.80 2.22 -27.48
C ILE A 152 1.90 2.07 -28.72
N THR A 153 0.59 2.12 -28.52
CA THR A 153 -0.39 2.00 -29.62
C THR A 153 -0.58 3.29 -30.43
N GLY A 154 -0.08 4.41 -29.91
CA GLY A 154 -0.32 5.77 -30.40
C GLY A 154 -1.47 6.48 -29.67
N LYS A 155 -2.22 5.77 -28.82
CA LYS A 155 -3.31 6.32 -28.01
C LYS A 155 -2.81 6.80 -26.65
N TYR A 156 -3.37 7.93 -26.19
CA TYR A 156 -3.08 8.53 -24.89
C TYR A 156 -4.38 8.84 -24.15
N LEU A 157 -4.37 8.67 -22.83
CA LEU A 157 -5.49 8.97 -21.96
C LEU A 157 -5.25 10.33 -21.29
N ALA A 158 -6.22 11.24 -21.40
CA ALA A 158 -6.11 12.55 -20.76
C ALA A 158 -6.14 12.43 -19.24
N ASN A 159 -5.46 13.33 -18.55
CA ASN A 159 -5.56 13.46 -17.09
C ASN A 159 -7.02 13.70 -16.68
N ASN A 160 -7.41 13.20 -15.50
CA ASN A 160 -8.76 13.33 -14.94
C ASN A 160 -9.86 12.67 -15.81
N THR A 161 -9.51 11.61 -16.54
CA THR A 161 -10.49 10.77 -17.26
C THR A 161 -10.68 9.42 -16.60
N ASN A 162 -11.87 8.84 -16.77
CA ASN A 162 -12.24 7.53 -16.23
C ASN A 162 -12.33 6.52 -17.37
N TRP A 163 -11.74 5.34 -17.18
CA TRP A 163 -11.73 4.27 -18.17
C TRP A 163 -12.11 2.93 -17.56
N HIS A 164 -13.00 2.19 -18.21
CA HIS A 164 -13.27 0.82 -17.78
C HIS A 164 -12.07 -0.08 -18.05
N TYR A 165 -11.74 -0.92 -17.08
CA TYR A 165 -10.75 -1.99 -17.25
C TYR A 165 -11.39 -3.36 -17.02
N PHE A 166 -10.77 -4.38 -17.62
CA PHE A 166 -11.30 -5.75 -17.67
C PHE A 166 -10.35 -6.79 -17.04
N LYS A 167 -9.06 -6.49 -16.99
CA LYS A 167 -8.01 -7.37 -16.43
C LYS A 167 -6.97 -6.53 -15.70
N ILE A 168 -6.33 -7.14 -14.72
CA ILE A 168 -5.15 -6.61 -14.04
C ILE A 168 -4.00 -7.59 -14.25
N ALA A 169 -2.83 -7.09 -14.65
CA ALA A 169 -1.60 -7.87 -14.72
C ALA A 169 -0.58 -7.33 -13.71
N THR A 170 -0.09 -8.18 -12.81
CA THR A 170 0.77 -7.80 -11.68
C THR A 170 2.08 -8.58 -11.72
N GLY A 171 3.20 -7.89 -11.82
CA GLY A 171 4.53 -8.49 -12.01
C GLY A 171 5.62 -7.43 -12.04
N ASP A 172 6.87 -7.77 -11.72
CA ASP A 172 8.02 -6.84 -11.65
C ASP A 172 7.75 -5.54 -10.87
N ASN A 173 7.03 -5.63 -9.74
CA ASN A 173 6.58 -4.46 -8.96
C ASN A 173 5.73 -3.44 -9.75
N LYS A 174 5.11 -3.87 -10.84
CA LYS A 174 4.18 -3.09 -11.66
C LYS A 174 2.79 -3.71 -11.67
N THR A 175 1.81 -2.85 -11.83
CA THR A 175 0.42 -3.23 -12.06
C THR A 175 -0.02 -2.61 -13.38
N TRP A 176 -0.67 -3.38 -14.24
CA TRP A 176 -1.20 -2.93 -15.53
C TRP A 176 -2.68 -3.20 -15.61
N TYR A 177 -3.44 -2.28 -16.21
CA TYR A 177 -4.89 -2.39 -16.37
C TYR A 177 -5.26 -2.54 -17.85
N ASN A 178 -6.02 -3.58 -18.20
CA ASN A 178 -6.48 -3.82 -19.56
C ASN A 178 -7.74 -3.01 -19.87
N LEU A 179 -7.71 -2.18 -20.92
CA LEU A 179 -8.83 -1.33 -21.36
C LEU A 179 -9.67 -1.97 -22.49
N GLY A 180 -9.45 -3.27 -22.76
CA GLY A 180 -10.11 -4.03 -23.82
C GLY A 180 -9.18 -4.38 -24.97
N GLY A 181 -9.20 -5.65 -25.39
CA GLY A 181 -8.30 -6.17 -26.43
C GLY A 181 -6.83 -6.02 -26.04
N ASN A 182 -6.00 -5.58 -27.01
CA ASN A 182 -4.58 -5.33 -26.81
C ASN A 182 -4.33 -3.88 -26.36
N GLN A 183 -4.96 -3.46 -25.26
CA GLN A 183 -4.79 -2.12 -24.70
C GLN A 183 -4.56 -2.21 -23.20
N TRP A 184 -3.41 -1.74 -22.75
CA TRP A 184 -2.95 -1.77 -21.37
C TRP A 184 -2.43 -0.41 -20.95
N VAL A 185 -2.66 -0.02 -19.70
CA VAL A 185 -2.18 1.23 -19.14
C VAL A 185 -1.45 0.96 -17.84
N ASP A 186 -0.36 1.70 -17.61
CA ASP A 186 0.49 1.54 -16.43
C ASP A 186 -0.24 2.06 -15.20
N GLY A 187 -0.36 1.19 -14.19
CA GLY A 187 -1.05 1.46 -12.94
C GLY A 187 -0.44 2.57 -12.11
N GLN A 188 0.81 2.96 -12.37
CA GLN A 188 1.43 4.10 -11.67
C GLN A 188 0.71 5.43 -11.91
N TYR A 189 -0.05 5.55 -13.01
CA TYR A 189 -0.83 6.73 -13.37
C TYR A 189 -2.33 6.54 -13.11
N ILE A 190 -2.68 5.49 -12.37
CA ILE A 190 -4.05 5.16 -12.06
C ILE A 190 -4.21 5.26 -10.55
N THR A 191 -5.16 6.09 -10.14
CA THR A 191 -5.78 5.87 -8.85
C THR A 191 -6.86 4.81 -9.07
N GLU A 192 -6.72 3.63 -8.46
CA GLU A 192 -7.75 2.59 -8.51
C GLU A 192 -9.05 3.19 -7.96
N ASN A 193 -10.00 3.58 -8.82
CA ASN A 193 -11.38 3.87 -8.39
C ASN A 193 -12.13 2.56 -8.11
N GLN A 194 -11.45 1.60 -7.47
CA GLN A 194 -12.08 0.41 -6.97
C GLN A 194 -12.66 0.75 -5.61
N GLU A 195 -13.98 0.79 -5.55
CA GLU A 195 -14.69 0.81 -4.28
C GLU A 195 -14.65 -0.60 -3.70
N TYR A 196 -14.11 -0.71 -2.50
CA TYR A 196 -14.12 -1.91 -1.69
C TYR A 196 -15.29 -1.77 -0.73
N ILE A 197 -16.42 -2.41 -1.02
CA ILE A 197 -17.59 -2.41 -0.13
C ILE A 197 -17.71 -3.81 0.47
N LEU A 198 -17.66 -3.88 1.80
CA LEU A 198 -17.77 -5.14 2.52
C LEU A 198 -19.24 -5.61 2.54
N PRO A 199 -19.52 -6.92 2.52
CA PRO A 199 -20.89 -7.45 2.57
C PRO A 199 -21.43 -7.41 4.02
N TYR A 200 -21.79 -6.23 4.52
CA TYR A 200 -22.34 -6.06 5.88
C TYR A 200 -23.88 -6.14 5.91
N THR A 201 -24.42 -6.50 7.07
CA THR A 201 -25.82 -6.25 7.45
C THR A 201 -25.86 -5.05 8.40
N TYR A 202 -26.73 -4.08 8.10
CA TYR A 202 -26.92 -2.93 8.98
C TYR A 202 -27.76 -3.30 10.21
N TYR A 203 -27.34 -2.84 11.39
CA TYR A 203 -28.10 -2.97 12.63
C TYR A 203 -28.21 -1.61 13.31
N SER A 204 -29.41 -1.27 13.75
CA SER A 204 -29.67 -0.05 14.50
C SER A 204 -29.52 -0.30 15.99
N GLN A 205 -28.91 0.63 16.71
CA GLN A 205 -29.03 0.63 18.17
C GLN A 205 -30.39 1.17 18.64
N LEU A 206 -31.14 1.88 17.79
CA LEU A 206 -32.41 2.51 18.14
C LEU A 206 -33.63 1.59 17.93
N THR A 207 -33.50 0.54 17.12
CA THR A 207 -34.59 -0.41 16.84
C THR A 207 -34.05 -1.84 16.62
N PRO A 208 -34.76 -2.89 17.09
CA PRO A 208 -36.02 -2.87 17.84
C PRO A 208 -35.85 -2.58 19.35
N THR A 209 -34.61 -2.43 19.80
CA THR A 209 -34.23 -2.53 21.21
C THR A 209 -34.19 -1.18 21.94
N PHE A 210 -34.08 -0.08 21.20
CA PHE A 210 -33.89 1.28 21.73
C PHE A 210 -32.81 1.37 22.82
N ALA A 211 -31.56 1.28 22.40
CA ALA A 211 -30.36 1.41 23.23
C ALA A 211 -29.54 2.64 22.80
N PRO A 212 -29.93 3.86 23.23
CA PRO A 212 -29.36 5.12 22.75
C PRO A 212 -27.89 5.34 23.13
N SER A 213 -27.29 4.47 23.95
CA SER A 213 -25.87 4.58 24.31
C SER A 213 -25.05 3.34 23.97
N ALA A 214 -25.56 2.47 23.09
CA ALA A 214 -24.92 1.20 22.75
C ALA A 214 -24.15 1.21 21.41
N CYS A 215 -23.56 2.34 21.01
CA CYS A 215 -22.95 2.49 19.69
C CYS A 215 -21.82 1.49 19.41
N GLU A 216 -21.08 1.08 20.45
CA GLU A 216 -20.01 0.10 20.39
C GLU A 216 -20.53 -1.30 20.10
N ALA A 217 -21.54 -1.75 20.84
CA ALA A 217 -22.15 -3.07 20.67
C ALA A 217 -22.86 -3.18 19.31
N ALA A 218 -23.59 -2.13 18.89
CA ALA A 218 -24.26 -2.12 17.60
C ALA A 218 -23.26 -2.05 16.44
N SER A 219 -22.20 -1.24 16.54
CA SER A 219 -21.10 -1.23 15.56
C SER A 219 -20.38 -2.57 15.50
N LEU A 220 -20.12 -3.20 16.64
CA LEU A 220 -19.55 -4.54 16.69
C LEU A 220 -20.44 -5.55 15.96
N LYS A 221 -21.76 -5.50 16.16
CA LYS A 221 -22.71 -6.38 15.46
C LYS A 221 -22.69 -6.16 13.94
N ILE A 222 -22.58 -4.91 13.47
CA ILE A 222 -22.39 -4.60 12.04
C ILE A 222 -21.07 -5.20 11.54
N ALA A 223 -19.96 -4.97 12.23
CA ALA A 223 -18.64 -5.49 11.84
C ALA A 223 -18.61 -7.03 11.79
N MET A 224 -19.14 -7.72 12.80
CA MET A 224 -19.21 -9.18 12.83
C MET A 224 -20.01 -9.76 11.64
N SER A 225 -21.05 -9.06 11.18
CA SER A 225 -21.88 -9.51 10.06
C SER A 225 -21.11 -9.64 8.75
N VAL A 226 -20.07 -8.83 8.53
CA VAL A 226 -19.20 -8.92 7.33
C VAL A 226 -18.52 -10.29 7.24
N LYS A 227 -18.24 -10.90 8.39
CA LYS A 227 -17.60 -12.21 8.50
C LYS A 227 -18.61 -13.34 8.73
N GLY A 228 -19.91 -13.04 8.69
CA GLY A 228 -20.98 -13.99 9.01
C GLY A 228 -20.97 -14.48 10.47
N ILE A 229 -20.34 -13.73 11.38
CA ILE A 229 -20.15 -14.15 12.77
C ILE A 229 -21.34 -13.68 13.62
N GLY A 230 -21.83 -14.56 14.50
CA GLY A 230 -22.91 -14.24 15.42
C GLY A 230 -24.25 -14.01 14.73
N ASN A 231 -24.51 -14.60 13.56
CA ASN A 231 -25.78 -14.46 12.83
C ASN A 231 -27.01 -14.86 13.64
N ASN A 232 -26.84 -15.77 14.62
CA ASN A 232 -27.86 -16.18 15.57
C ASN A 232 -28.07 -15.19 16.74
N LEU A 233 -27.23 -14.18 16.88
CA LEU A 233 -27.35 -13.15 17.92
C LEU A 233 -28.11 -11.94 17.37
N SER A 234 -29.16 -11.53 18.06
CA SER A 234 -29.79 -10.22 17.82
C SER A 234 -28.87 -9.08 18.27
N VAL A 235 -29.15 -7.84 17.83
CA VAL A 235 -28.44 -6.66 18.34
C VAL A 235 -28.61 -6.54 19.87
N LYS A 236 -29.80 -6.90 20.39
CA LYS A 236 -30.08 -6.93 21.83
C LYS A 236 -29.15 -7.90 22.56
N ASP A 237 -28.95 -9.10 22.02
CA ASP A 237 -28.04 -10.09 22.62
C ASP A 237 -26.61 -9.57 22.71
N VAL A 238 -26.15 -8.85 21.67
CA VAL A 238 -24.81 -8.25 21.67
C VAL A 238 -24.72 -7.08 22.66
N ILE A 239 -25.80 -6.34 22.89
CA ILE A 239 -25.83 -5.27 23.89
C ILE A 239 -25.84 -5.86 25.31
N ASP A 240 -26.69 -6.85 25.58
CA ASP A 240 -26.88 -7.43 26.90
C ASP A 240 -25.66 -8.22 27.39
N LYS A 241 -24.95 -8.87 26.47
CA LYS A 241 -23.74 -9.64 26.81
C LYS A 241 -22.47 -8.78 26.86
N MET A 242 -22.54 -7.50 26.51
CA MET A 242 -21.39 -6.59 26.55
C MET A 242 -20.87 -6.44 27.99
N PRO A 243 -19.57 -6.64 28.25
CA PRO A 243 -19.03 -6.60 29.61
C PRO A 243 -19.24 -5.23 30.24
N ARG A 244 -19.49 -5.22 31.54
CA ARG A 244 -19.88 -4.04 32.32
C ARG A 244 -18.78 -3.75 33.34
N ALA A 245 -18.39 -2.48 33.48
CA ALA A 245 -17.37 -2.08 34.44
C ALA A 245 -17.58 -0.64 34.89
N SER A 246 -16.87 -0.21 35.94
CA SER A 246 -16.87 1.21 36.35
C SER A 246 -16.06 2.10 35.42
N THR A 247 -15.11 1.55 34.67
CA THR A 247 -14.19 2.28 33.79
C THR A 247 -14.17 1.66 32.38
N PRO A 248 -14.05 2.50 31.33
CA PRO A 248 -14.11 2.04 29.94
C PRO A 248 -12.95 1.10 29.54
N ASP A 249 -11.81 1.16 30.23
CA ASP A 249 -10.67 0.25 30.03
C ASP A 249 -10.95 -1.21 30.43
N LYS A 250 -12.01 -1.44 31.22
CA LYS A 250 -12.38 -2.77 31.75
C LYS A 250 -13.71 -3.30 31.21
N GLY A 251 -14.53 -2.44 30.61
CA GLY A 251 -15.87 -2.77 30.14
C GLY A 251 -16.73 -1.52 29.97
N PHE A 252 -17.98 -1.67 29.56
CA PHE A 252 -18.88 -0.55 29.33
C PHE A 252 -19.31 0.12 30.64
N ASN A 253 -19.12 1.44 30.77
CA ASN A 253 -19.26 2.21 32.02
C ASN A 253 -20.56 3.03 32.17
N GLY A 254 -21.70 2.48 31.76
CA GLY A 254 -22.99 3.16 31.87
C GLY A 254 -24.14 2.30 31.37
N ASP A 255 -25.40 2.70 31.50
CA ASP A 255 -26.54 1.91 31.00
C ASP A 255 -26.72 2.11 29.47
N PRO A 256 -26.63 1.06 28.63
CA PRO A 256 -26.74 1.21 27.18
C PRO A 256 -28.16 1.58 26.74
N TYR A 257 -29.15 1.32 27.59
CA TYR A 257 -30.58 1.58 27.37
C TYR A 257 -31.04 2.96 27.84
N LYS A 258 -30.14 3.77 28.40
CA LYS A 258 -30.44 5.13 28.84
C LYS A 258 -29.53 6.13 28.17
N PHE A 259 -30.05 7.32 27.93
CA PHE A 259 -29.20 8.43 27.53
C PHE A 259 -28.15 8.68 28.61
N ALA A 260 -26.91 8.94 28.17
CA ALA A 260 -25.77 9.15 29.06
C ALA A 260 -25.93 10.36 30.00
N GLY A 261 -26.84 11.30 29.69
CA GLY A 261 -27.14 12.44 30.56
C GLY A 261 -25.92 13.32 30.84
N GLY A 262 -25.07 13.53 29.82
CA GLY A 262 -23.82 14.29 29.93
C GLY A 262 -22.62 13.50 30.48
N LYS A 263 -22.82 12.24 30.91
CA LYS A 263 -21.70 11.36 31.28
C LYS A 263 -21.01 10.82 30.03
N PHE A 264 -19.70 10.65 30.12
CA PHE A 264 -18.95 9.91 29.12
C PHE A 264 -19.07 8.41 29.40
N ILE A 265 -19.91 7.72 28.61
CA ILE A 265 -20.12 6.27 28.72
C ILE A 265 -19.71 5.60 27.42
N THR A 266 -18.88 4.56 27.52
CA THR A 266 -18.28 3.82 26.41
C THR A 266 -17.64 2.52 26.91
N ILE A 267 -17.16 1.71 25.98
CA ILE A 267 -16.19 0.63 26.21
C ILE A 267 -15.00 0.87 25.28
N TYR A 268 -13.77 0.82 25.81
CA TYR A 268 -12.60 1.07 24.98
C TYR A 268 -12.21 -0.11 24.09
N PRO A 269 -11.35 0.12 23.08
CA PRO A 269 -11.01 -0.88 22.06
C PRO A 269 -10.53 -2.23 22.60
N GLU A 270 -9.71 -2.25 23.66
CA GLU A 270 -9.19 -3.52 24.20
C GLU A 270 -10.28 -4.43 24.78
N PRO A 271 -11.10 -3.99 25.76
CA PRO A 271 -12.21 -4.81 26.24
C PRO A 271 -13.29 -5.06 25.18
N LEU A 272 -13.48 -4.15 24.20
CA LEU A 272 -14.39 -4.39 23.08
C LEU A 272 -13.88 -5.52 22.15
N ALA A 273 -12.59 -5.56 21.84
CA ALA A 273 -11.98 -6.63 21.06
C ALA A 273 -12.00 -7.96 21.83
N ALA A 274 -11.75 -7.94 23.15
CA ALA A 274 -11.91 -9.13 24.00
C ALA A 274 -13.36 -9.63 24.00
N TYR A 275 -14.33 -8.72 24.08
CA TYR A 275 -15.75 -9.07 24.00
C TYR A 275 -16.09 -9.69 22.63
N ALA A 276 -15.67 -9.09 21.53
CA ALA A 276 -15.84 -9.64 20.19
C ALA A 276 -15.27 -11.08 20.06
N ARG A 277 -14.09 -11.33 20.65
CA ARG A 277 -13.50 -12.68 20.72
C ARG A 277 -14.35 -13.66 21.50
N SER A 278 -14.98 -13.25 22.60
CA SER A 278 -15.93 -14.10 23.35
C SER A 278 -17.17 -14.48 22.54
N LEU A 279 -17.52 -13.68 21.52
CA LEU A 279 -18.61 -13.97 20.57
C LEU A 279 -18.16 -14.77 19.33
N GLY A 280 -16.89 -15.21 19.29
CA GLY A 280 -16.32 -16.01 18.20
C GLY A 280 -15.65 -15.20 17.09
N ALA A 281 -15.48 -13.89 17.24
CA ALA A 281 -14.79 -13.06 16.26
C ALA A 281 -13.26 -13.08 16.44
N ASN A 282 -12.50 -13.08 15.34
CA ASN A 282 -11.06 -12.85 15.40
C ASN A 282 -10.78 -11.33 15.43
N ALA A 283 -10.84 -10.74 16.63
CA ALA A 283 -10.84 -9.29 16.82
C ALA A 283 -9.58 -8.77 17.51
N PHE A 284 -9.10 -7.61 17.06
CA PHE A 284 -7.89 -6.96 17.60
C PHE A 284 -8.11 -5.47 17.81
N ASN A 285 -7.57 -4.95 18.91
CA ASN A 285 -7.38 -3.53 19.11
C ASN A 285 -6.26 -3.04 18.18
N ILE A 286 -6.61 -2.12 17.27
CA ILE A 286 -5.66 -1.49 16.33
C ILE A 286 -5.60 0.02 16.55
N SER A 287 -5.87 0.46 17.78
CA SER A 287 -5.82 1.88 18.11
C SER A 287 -4.45 2.47 17.77
N GLY A 288 -4.46 3.64 17.14
CA GLY A 288 -3.25 4.27 16.61
C GLY A 288 -2.90 3.89 15.17
N ALA A 289 -3.64 2.97 14.53
CA ALA A 289 -3.44 2.61 13.12
C ALA A 289 -3.40 3.84 12.20
N SER A 290 -2.48 3.82 11.23
CA SER A 290 -2.36 4.86 10.20
C SER A 290 -3.50 4.75 9.17
N GLU A 291 -3.72 5.81 8.41
CA GLU A 291 -4.66 5.81 7.28
C GLU A 291 -4.45 4.59 6.37
N GLN A 292 -3.19 4.35 5.96
CA GLN A 292 -2.87 3.22 5.09
C GLN A 292 -3.14 1.86 5.74
N ALA A 293 -2.92 1.72 7.05
CA ALA A 293 -3.26 0.49 7.77
C ALA A 293 -4.77 0.24 7.76
N LEU A 294 -5.59 1.27 8.00
CA LEU A 294 -7.05 1.17 7.91
C LEU A 294 -7.51 0.79 6.49
N ILE A 295 -6.92 1.42 5.46
CA ILE A 295 -7.20 1.07 4.05
C ILE A 295 -6.88 -0.39 3.77
N ASN A 296 -5.71 -0.87 4.22
CA ASN A 296 -5.28 -2.25 3.98
C ASN A 296 -6.22 -3.27 4.62
N GLU A 297 -6.73 -3.00 5.83
CA GLU A 297 -7.71 -3.87 6.49
C GLU A 297 -9.02 -3.95 5.68
N ILE A 298 -9.56 -2.80 5.21
CA ILE A 298 -10.77 -2.80 4.39
C ILE A 298 -10.55 -3.53 3.07
N LYS A 299 -9.41 -3.30 2.39
CA LYS A 299 -9.06 -4.02 1.16
C LYS A 299 -8.90 -5.53 1.38
N ALA A 300 -8.50 -5.94 2.58
CA ALA A 300 -8.41 -7.35 2.99
C ALA A 300 -9.76 -7.96 3.41
N GLY A 301 -10.85 -7.20 3.36
CA GLY A 301 -12.18 -7.68 3.74
C GLY A 301 -12.50 -7.53 5.22
N ASN A 302 -11.72 -6.74 5.98
CA ASN A 302 -11.80 -6.65 7.43
C ASN A 302 -12.47 -5.34 7.85
N PRO A 303 -13.68 -5.36 8.42
CA PRO A 303 -14.34 -4.15 8.91
C PRO A 303 -13.67 -3.62 10.17
N ILE A 304 -13.80 -2.32 10.39
CA ILE A 304 -13.15 -1.62 11.49
C ILE A 304 -14.16 -0.80 12.28
N ILE A 305 -14.30 -1.08 13.56
CA ILE A 305 -15.07 -0.28 14.51
C ILE A 305 -14.18 0.87 14.97
N VAL A 306 -14.66 2.11 14.91
CA VAL A 306 -13.85 3.31 15.22
C VAL A 306 -14.60 4.28 16.12
N ALA A 307 -13.87 4.88 17.06
CA ALA A 307 -14.38 6.04 17.77
C ALA A 307 -14.35 7.26 16.85
N CYS A 308 -15.46 8.00 16.84
CA CYS A 308 -15.66 9.14 15.97
C CYS A 308 -16.59 10.17 16.62
N ASN A 309 -17.07 11.10 15.81
CA ASN A 309 -18.15 12.01 16.17
C ASN A 309 -19.46 11.48 15.62
N LEU A 310 -20.57 11.78 16.29
CA LEU A 310 -21.90 11.44 15.79
C LEU A 310 -22.07 11.95 14.35
N HIS A 311 -22.48 11.07 13.45
CA HIS A 311 -22.61 11.32 12.00
C HIS A 311 -21.35 11.85 11.30
N MET A 312 -20.18 11.64 11.90
CA MET A 312 -18.90 12.18 11.42
C MET A 312 -18.93 13.71 11.21
N GLN A 313 -19.63 14.44 12.08
CA GLN A 313 -19.66 15.90 12.10
C GLN A 313 -18.49 16.46 12.93
N ASP A 314 -17.88 17.57 12.52
CA ASP A 314 -16.63 18.05 13.13
C ASP A 314 -16.74 18.42 14.62
N SER A 315 -17.89 18.92 15.05
CA SER A 315 -18.14 19.41 16.42
C SER A 315 -19.38 18.74 17.03
N SER A 316 -19.33 17.41 17.14
CA SER A 316 -20.41 16.61 17.73
C SER A 316 -19.92 15.69 18.84
N SER A 317 -20.86 15.08 19.57
CA SER A 317 -20.57 14.17 20.69
C SER A 317 -19.74 12.96 20.25
N TYR A 318 -19.06 12.36 21.23
CA TYR A 318 -18.40 11.07 21.04
C TYR A 318 -19.40 10.04 20.53
N HIS A 319 -18.95 9.21 19.60
CA HIS A 319 -19.74 8.15 18.98
C HIS A 319 -18.83 7.02 18.51
N VAL A 320 -19.42 5.87 18.19
CA VAL A 320 -18.71 4.74 17.59
C VAL A 320 -19.48 4.23 16.38
N SER A 321 -18.78 4.09 15.27
CA SER A 321 -19.32 3.63 13.98
C SER A 321 -18.43 2.56 13.36
N THR A 322 -18.88 1.93 12.28
CA THR A 322 -18.12 0.89 11.57
C THR A 322 -17.69 1.37 10.19
N ILE A 323 -16.40 1.27 9.86
CA ILE A 323 -15.90 1.37 8.49
C ILE A 323 -16.21 0.05 7.78
N VAL A 324 -17.03 0.14 6.73
CA VAL A 324 -17.51 -1.00 5.94
C VAL A 324 -17.14 -0.88 4.46
N GLY A 325 -16.34 0.12 4.11
CA GLY A 325 -15.81 0.23 2.76
C GLY A 325 -14.81 1.35 2.58
N TYR A 326 -14.14 1.35 1.44
CA TYR A 326 -13.10 2.28 1.07
C TYR A 326 -13.17 2.57 -0.43
N ARG A 327 -12.90 3.81 -0.80
CA ARG A 327 -12.56 4.22 -2.15
C ARG A 327 -11.48 5.30 -2.05
N PRO A 328 -10.73 5.62 -3.11
CA PRO A 328 -9.75 6.69 -3.04
C PRO A 328 -10.34 7.98 -2.47
N GLY A 329 -9.72 8.47 -1.40
CA GLY A 329 -10.14 9.68 -0.71
C GLY A 329 -11.38 9.56 0.18
N ALA A 330 -11.96 8.38 0.42
CA ALA A 330 -13.08 8.24 1.35
C ALA A 330 -13.24 6.85 1.99
N PHE A 331 -13.79 6.83 3.20
CA PHE A 331 -14.29 5.62 3.86
C PHE A 331 -15.83 5.59 3.84
N LEU A 332 -16.41 4.40 3.67
CA LEU A 332 -17.84 4.16 3.81
C LEU A 332 -18.12 3.80 5.27
N ILE A 333 -18.91 4.62 5.95
CA ILE A 333 -19.22 4.49 7.36
C ILE A 333 -20.65 3.99 7.51
N ALA A 334 -20.86 2.92 8.28
CA ALA A 334 -22.14 2.50 8.81
C ALA A 334 -22.29 3.03 10.25
N ASP A 335 -23.21 3.97 10.43
CA ASP A 335 -23.51 4.63 11.70
C ASP A 335 -24.73 3.96 12.35
N PRO A 336 -24.58 3.27 13.50
CA PRO A 336 -25.68 2.53 14.12
C PRO A 336 -26.77 3.43 14.74
N TYR A 337 -26.54 4.74 14.88
CA TYR A 337 -27.45 5.70 15.48
C TYR A 337 -28.48 6.25 14.47
N ARG A 338 -29.11 5.35 13.73
CA ARG A 338 -30.21 5.63 12.78
C ARG A 338 -31.21 4.48 12.79
N TYR A 339 -32.49 4.77 12.58
CA TYR A 339 -33.47 3.71 12.37
C TYR A 339 -33.19 2.98 11.05
N ALA A 340 -33.53 1.69 10.97
CA ALA A 340 -33.17 0.85 9.82
C ALA A 340 -33.73 1.37 8.47
N ASN A 341 -34.90 1.99 8.51
CA ASN A 341 -35.58 2.59 7.35
C ASN A 341 -35.15 4.04 7.05
N GLU A 342 -34.30 4.66 7.86
CA GLU A 342 -33.82 6.02 7.62
C GLU A 342 -32.70 6.07 6.56
N SER A 343 -32.64 7.18 5.83
CA SER A 343 -31.50 7.53 4.98
C SER A 343 -30.33 8.02 5.82
N GLY A 344 -29.12 8.08 5.23
CA GLY A 344 -27.93 8.59 5.92
C GLY A 344 -27.40 7.71 7.07
N LYS A 345 -27.86 6.46 7.19
CA LYS A 345 -27.30 5.43 8.07
C LYS A 345 -25.97 4.86 7.59
N VAL A 346 -25.73 4.94 6.29
CA VAL A 346 -24.47 4.54 5.66
C VAL A 346 -24.09 5.62 4.66
N PHE A 347 -22.88 6.15 4.76
CA PHE A 347 -22.45 7.29 3.95
C PHE A 347 -20.92 7.33 3.77
N TRP A 348 -20.49 7.88 2.64
CA TRP A 348 -19.09 8.13 2.37
C TRP A 348 -18.59 9.36 3.13
N VAL A 349 -17.41 9.25 3.72
CA VAL A 349 -16.73 10.34 4.44
C VAL A 349 -15.39 10.59 3.79
N ASP A 350 -15.15 11.85 3.41
CA ASP A 350 -13.85 12.32 2.92
C ASP A 350 -12.71 11.92 3.87
N MET A 351 -11.59 11.49 3.29
CA MET A 351 -10.47 10.93 4.03
C MET A 351 -9.86 11.95 5.01
N ASN A 352 -9.67 13.20 4.59
CA ASN A 352 -9.09 14.22 5.46
C ASN A 352 -10.02 14.52 6.63
N LYS A 353 -11.34 14.58 6.38
CA LYS A 353 -12.34 14.73 7.43
C LYS A 353 -12.33 13.54 8.40
N PHE A 354 -12.35 12.32 7.88
CA PHE A 354 -12.31 11.11 8.68
C PHE A 354 -11.06 11.09 9.58
N MET A 355 -9.88 11.28 8.99
CA MET A 355 -8.62 11.22 9.72
C MET A 355 -8.51 12.32 10.77
N ARG A 356 -9.02 13.53 10.49
CA ARG A 356 -9.11 14.60 11.50
C ARG A 356 -9.94 14.16 12.72
N ILE A 357 -11.15 13.64 12.50
CA ILE A 357 -12.04 13.18 13.57
C ILE A 357 -11.43 12.00 14.33
N TYR A 358 -10.92 11.01 13.61
CA TYR A 358 -10.28 9.84 14.19
C TYR A 358 -9.08 10.22 15.07
N ASN A 359 -8.24 11.14 14.61
CA ASN A 359 -7.12 11.68 15.40
C ASN A 359 -7.61 12.41 16.67
N TYR A 360 -8.68 13.19 16.56
CA TYR A 360 -9.29 13.89 17.69
C TYR A 360 -9.89 12.91 18.73
N ARG A 361 -10.28 11.70 18.30
CA ARG A 361 -10.80 10.62 19.16
C ARG A 361 -9.73 9.62 19.58
N ASP A 362 -8.49 10.08 19.71
CA ASP A 362 -7.31 9.31 20.10
C ASP A 362 -7.04 8.07 19.24
N LYS A 363 -7.49 8.09 17.99
CA LYS A 363 -7.31 6.98 17.04
C LYS A 363 -7.80 5.63 17.59
N LYS A 364 -8.91 5.59 18.32
CA LYS A 364 -9.44 4.35 18.90
C LYS A 364 -10.12 3.48 17.84
N ALA A 365 -9.65 2.24 17.67
CA ALA A 365 -10.15 1.33 16.65
C ALA A 365 -10.04 -0.16 17.02
N VAL A 366 -11.00 -0.97 16.54
CA VAL A 366 -11.01 -2.44 16.62
C VAL A 366 -11.27 -3.01 15.24
N VAL A 367 -10.48 -3.99 14.81
CA VAL A 367 -10.67 -4.70 13.53
C VAL A 367 -11.21 -6.10 13.78
N ILE A 368 -12.05 -6.60 12.85
CA ILE A 368 -12.48 -8.01 12.80
C ILE A 368 -11.87 -8.66 11.56
N ARG A 369 -11.00 -9.65 11.73
CA ARG A 369 -10.24 -10.31 10.63
C ARG A 369 -10.82 -11.66 10.23
#